data_AF-A0A0R2C488-F1
#
_entry.id   AF-A0A0R2C488-F1
#
_cell.length_a   1.000
_cell.length_b   1.000
_cell.length_c   1.000
_cell.angle_alpha   90.00
_cell.angle_beta   90.00
_cell.angle_gamma   90.00
#
_symmetry.space_group_name_H-M   'P 1'
#
loop_
_entity.id
_entity.type
_entity.pdbx_description
1 polymer ?
#
loop_
_entity_poly.entity_id
_entity_poly.type
_entity_poly.pdbx_seq_one_letter_code
_entity_poly.pdbx_strand_id
1 'polypeptide(L)'
;MSSESSEVTQIEMIRIIKQFRQQGFQGKYGAMQRVAGSDHEYFVALTDAQTAMTGLFRIDLTSNQIEFQYMLDEDHVFAAD
;
A
#
# COMPACT_ATOMS: atom_id res chain seq x y z
N MET A 1 -3.20 25.20 8.17
CA MET A 1 -3.40 24.13 7.17
C MET A 1 -3.16 22.84 7.90
N SER A 2 -4.21 22.14 8.30
CA SER A 2 -4.10 20.91 9.07
C SER A 2 -3.53 19.83 8.16
N SER A 3 -2.26 19.49 8.33
CA SER A 3 -1.68 18.29 7.75
C SER A 3 -2.38 17.11 8.40
N GLU A 4 -3.49 16.64 7.80
CA GLU A 4 -3.97 15.29 8.05
C GLU A 4 -2.77 14.39 7.78
N SER A 5 -2.24 13.75 8.82
CA SER A 5 -1.05 12.95 8.67
C SER A 5 -1.39 11.78 7.77
N SER A 6 -0.98 11.87 6.49
CA SER A 6 -1.01 10.77 5.52
C SER A 6 -0.15 9.57 5.94
N GLU A 7 0.51 9.67 7.10
CA GLU A 7 1.36 8.67 7.72
C GLU A 7 0.54 7.48 8.20
N VAL A 8 0.91 6.30 7.70
CA VAL A 8 0.30 5.03 8.08
C VAL A 8 0.87 4.59 9.43
N THR A 9 0.00 4.33 10.41
CA THR A 9 0.44 3.89 11.74
C THR A 9 0.95 2.45 11.71
N GLN A 10 1.79 2.06 12.68
CA GLN A 10 2.28 0.68 12.76
C GLN A 10 1.15 -0.37 12.86
N ILE A 11 0.04 -0.03 13.54
CA ILE A 11 -1.12 -0.93 13.65
C ILE A 11 -1.78 -1.13 12.29
N GLU A 12 -1.91 -0.06 11.50
CA GLU A 12 -2.44 -0.13 10.14
C GLU A 12 -1.52 -0.92 9.23
N MET A 13 -0.20 -0.68 9.29
CA MET A 13 0.78 -1.47 8.54
C MET A 13 0.65 -2.97 8.82
N ILE A 14 0.51 -3.37 10.08
CA ILE A 14 0.32 -4.78 10.46
C ILE A 14 -0.97 -5.35 9.85
N ARG A 15 -2.07 -4.61 9.89
CA ARG A 15 -3.36 -5.03 9.32
C ARG A 15 -3.27 -5.20 7.81
N ILE A 16 -2.67 -4.23 7.13
CA ILE A 16 -2.42 -4.26 5.69
C ILE A 16 -1.59 -5.48 5.32
N ILE A 17 -0.42 -5.67 5.95
CA ILE A 17 0.47 -6.81 5.66
C ILE A 17 -0.23 -8.15 5.90
N LYS A 18 -1.02 -8.25 6.99
CA LYS A 18 -1.80 -9.46 7.27
C LYS A 18 -2.76 -9.76 6.12
N GLN A 19 -3.49 -8.76 5.64
CA GLN A 19 -4.49 -8.93 4.59
C GLN A 19 -3.85 -9.35 3.25
N PHE A 20 -2.74 -8.72 2.85
CA PHE A 20 -1.99 -9.13 1.65
C PHE A 20 -1.50 -10.58 1.75
N ARG A 21 -0.91 -10.97 2.89
CA ARG A 21 -0.46 -12.36 3.10
C ARG A 21 -1.61 -13.37 3.07
N GLN A 22 -2.78 -13.01 3.61
CA GLN A 22 -3.97 -13.88 3.57
C GLN A 22 -4.47 -14.12 2.15
N GLN A 23 -4.24 -13.19 1.22
CA GLN A 23 -4.56 -13.35 -0.20
C GLN A 23 -3.43 -13.97 -1.04
N GLY A 24 -2.34 -14.40 -0.40
CA GLY A 24 -1.23 -15.09 -1.07
C GLY A 24 -0.16 -14.18 -1.65
N PHE A 25 -0.23 -12.87 -1.44
CA PHE A 25 0.84 -11.95 -1.84
C PHE A 25 2.10 -12.18 -1.00
N GLN A 26 3.22 -12.37 -1.67
CA GLN A 26 4.53 -12.61 -1.07
C GLN A 26 5.56 -11.65 -1.65
N GLY A 27 6.29 -10.95 -0.78
CA GLY A 27 7.20 -9.92 -1.24
C GLY A 27 7.71 -9.00 -0.15
N LYS A 28 8.41 -7.95 -0.59
CA LYS A 28 8.89 -6.86 0.27
C LYS A 28 7.92 -5.69 0.17
N TYR A 29 7.42 -5.24 1.31
CA TYR A 29 6.54 -4.07 1.39
C TYR A 29 7.39 -2.80 1.36
N GLY A 30 7.09 -1.91 0.44
CA GLY A 30 7.70 -0.59 0.30
C GLY A 30 6.85 0.50 0.96
N ALA A 31 6.69 1.62 0.25
CA ALA A 31 5.88 2.73 0.71
C ALA A 31 4.42 2.31 0.97
N MET A 32 3.86 2.82 2.07
CA MET A 32 2.44 2.76 2.38
C MET A 32 1.94 4.17 2.63
N GLN A 33 0.79 4.50 2.07
CA GLN A 33 0.19 5.82 2.21
C GLN A 33 -1.32 5.69 2.35
N ARG A 34 -1.92 6.46 3.26
CA ARG A 34 -3.38 6.54 3.35
C ARG A 34 -3.95 7.31 2.14
N VAL A 35 -5.06 6.84 1.59
CA VAL A 35 -5.78 7.55 0.53
C VAL A 35 -6.41 8.81 1.12
N ALA A 36 -6.22 9.97 0.48
CA ALA A 36 -6.80 11.23 0.94
C ALA A 36 -8.33 11.14 1.04
N GLY A 37 -8.88 11.58 2.18
CA GLY A 37 -10.32 11.52 2.44
C GLY A 37 -10.86 10.13 2.83
N SER A 38 -9.99 9.16 3.13
CA SER A 38 -10.39 7.83 3.63
C SER A 38 -9.56 7.41 4.84
N ASP A 39 -10.22 6.83 5.85
CA ASP A 39 -9.56 6.26 7.05
C ASP A 39 -9.27 4.75 6.94
N HIS A 40 -9.75 4.11 5.88
CA HIS A 40 -9.71 2.65 5.71
C HIS A 40 -9.05 2.21 4.41
N GLU A 41 -8.68 3.15 3.54
CA GLU A 41 -8.04 2.85 2.26
C GLU A 41 -6.58 3.29 2.22
N TYR A 42 -5.74 2.42 1.65
CA TYR A 42 -4.31 2.61 1.63
C TYR A 42 -3.72 2.22 0.28
N PHE A 43 -2.76 3.00 -0.19
CA PHE A 43 -1.82 2.60 -1.23
C PHE A 43 -0.66 1.84 -0.62
N VAL A 44 -0.25 0.75 -1.28
CA VAL A 44 0.81 -0.14 -0.82
C VAL A 44 1.69 -0.51 -2.01
N ALA A 45 2.97 -0.18 -1.93
CA ALA A 45 3.97 -0.72 -2.84
C ALA A 45 4.42 -2.10 -2.37
N LEU A 46 4.36 -3.10 -3.25
CA LEU A 46 4.82 -4.46 -2.98
C LEU A 46 5.75 -4.93 -4.09
N THR A 47 6.98 -5.27 -3.74
CA THR A 47 7.93 -5.95 -4.62
C THR A 47 7.72 -7.45 -4.51
N ASP A 48 7.23 -8.07 -5.59
CA ASP A 48 6.96 -9.51 -5.66
C ASP A 48 8.23 -10.34 -5.49
N ALA A 49 8.13 -11.41 -4.70
CA ALA A 49 9.28 -12.24 -4.34
C ALA A 49 9.87 -13.06 -5.50
N GLN A 50 9.08 -13.36 -6.54
CA GLN A 50 9.50 -14.23 -7.65
C GLN A 50 10.02 -13.43 -8.83
N THR A 51 9.34 -12.35 -9.17
CA THR A 51 9.62 -11.53 -10.36
C THR A 51 10.53 -10.34 -10.05
N ALA A 52 10.71 -10.00 -8.77
CA ALA A 52 11.37 -8.77 -8.32
C ALA A 52 10.73 -7.48 -8.86
N MET A 53 9.54 -7.55 -9.46
CA MET A 53 8.82 -6.39 -9.94
C MET A 53 8.01 -5.76 -8.81
N THR A 54 7.92 -4.43 -8.80
CA THR A 54 7.13 -3.70 -7.80
C THR A 54 5.80 -3.27 -8.39
N GLY A 55 4.70 -3.56 -7.70
CA GLY A 55 3.37 -3.09 -8.03
C GLY A 55 2.84 -2.13 -6.97
N LEU A 56 2.04 -1.15 -7.38
CA LEU A 56 1.20 -0.35 -6.49
C LEU A 56 -0.18 -1.00 -6.39
N PHE A 57 -0.63 -1.18 -5.16
CA PHE A 57 -1.93 -1.75 -4.83
C PHE A 57 -2.72 -0.77 -3.99
N ARG A 58 -4.06 -0.77 -4.13
CA ARG A 58 -4.98 -0.15 -3.19
C ARG A 58 -5.61 -1.24 -2.35
N ILE A 59 -5.73 -1.02 -1.06
CA ILE A 59 -6.44 -1.92 -0.13
C ILE A 59 -7.49 -1.12 0.63
N ASP A 60 -8.69 -1.70 0.76
CA ASP A 60 -9.73 -1.27 1.67
C ASP A 60 -9.79 -2.27 2.84
N LEU A 61 -9.51 -1.80 4.07
CA LEU A 61 -9.52 -2.63 5.28
C LEU A 61 -10.92 -2.95 5.82
N THR A 62 -11.96 -2.29 5.33
CA THR A 62 -13.37 -2.56 5.68
C THR A 62 -13.92 -3.69 4.82
N SER A 63 -13.70 -3.63 3.50
CA SER A 63 -14.12 -4.67 2.56
C SER A 63 -13.10 -5.80 2.39
N ASN A 64 -11.86 -5.60 2.87
CA ASN A 64 -10.73 -6.50 2.68
C ASN A 64 -10.35 -6.73 1.20
N GLN A 65 -10.74 -5.82 0.31
CA GLN A 65 -10.42 -5.89 -1.11
C GLN A 65 -9.05 -5.30 -1.39
N ILE A 66 -8.27 -5.98 -2.23
CA ILE A 66 -6.97 -5.53 -2.74
C ILE A 66 -7.11 -5.38 -4.25
N GLU A 67 -6.80 -4.19 -4.75
CA GLU A 67 -6.88 -3.84 -6.17
C GLU A 67 -5.50 -3.44 -6.68
N PHE A 68 -5.03 -4.13 -7.72
CA PHE A 68 -3.85 -3.71 -8.45
C PHE A 68 -4.12 -2.38 -9.17
N GLN A 69 -3.19 -1.43 -9.05
CA GLN A 69 -3.27 -0.12 -9.71
C GLN A 69 -2.37 -0.10 -10.96
N TYR A 70 -1.06 -0.15 -10.77
CA TYR A 70 -0.07 -0.16 -11.85
C TYR A 70 1.29 -0.65 -11.33
N MET A 71 2.21 -0.97 -12.26
CA MET A 71 3.59 -1.33 -11.92
C MET A 71 4.39 -0.08 -11.59
N LEU A 72 5.17 -0.11 -10.51
CA LEU A 72 6.16 0.91 -10.21
C LEU A 72 7.43 0.58 -10.99
N ASP A 73 7.64 1.31 -12.08
CA ASP A 73 8.91 1.30 -12.80
C ASP A 73 10.01 1.91 -11.89
N GLU A 74 11.28 1.56 -12.11
CA GLU A 74 12.43 1.93 -11.24
C GLU A 74 12.58 3.44 -10.95
N ASP A 75 11.89 4.32 -11.69
CA ASP A 75 11.98 5.79 -11.59
C ASP A 75 10.80 6.48 -10.86
N HIS A 76 9.85 5.76 -10.27
CA HIS A 76 8.70 6.42 -9.60
C HIS A 76 9.02 6.95 -8.20
N VAL A 77 9.23 8.27 -8.10
CA VAL A 77 9.25 9.03 -6.84
C VAL A 77 7.82 9.45 -6.47
N PHE A 78 7.37 9.11 -5.27
CA PHE A 78 6.13 9.67 -4.71
C PHE A 78 6.31 11.19 -4.56
N ALA A 79 5.61 11.97 -5.38
CA ALA A 79 5.53 13.41 -5.18
C ALA A 79 4.69 13.66 -3.91
N ALA A 80 5.36 13.98 -2.81
CA ALA A 80 4.73 14.65 -1.69
C ALA A 80 4.63 16.14 -2.07
N ASP A 81 3.40 16.61 -2.31
CA ASP A 81 3.09 18.04 -2.36
C ASP A 81 2.99 18.59 -0.92
#